data_AF-A0AAD7LCW5-F1
#
_entry.id   AF-A0AAD7LCW5-F1
#
_cell.length_a   1.000
_cell.length_b   1.000
_cell.length_c   1.000
_cell.angle_alpha   90.00
_cell.angle_beta   90.00
_cell.angle_gamma   90.00
#
_symmetry.space_group_name_H-M   'P 1'
#
loop_
_entity.id
_entity.type
_entity.pdbx_description
1 polymer ?
#
loop_
_entity_poly.entity_id
_entity_poly.type
_entity_poly.pdbx_seq_one_letter_code
_entity_poly.pdbx_strand_id
1 'polypeptide(L)'
;MIASLISQRNLALFSGSHQATLDRLYAWEKKLYQEVKSGERVRIAYEKKCMQLRNQDMKGVDPSAVDKTRAAIRDLHTQIKVSIHSVEAVSGRIETLRDEELHPQLLELVQGLARMWKLGLLQNWMARDNLPCTVIEPHRLARSAVNLETELRNWRACFESWITSQRSYVHALTGWLLRCVRSGPDTSKLPFSPRRSSGTHPIFGLCVQWLRFLDAIHEAPVYDGLDFFAAGMGSLYAQQLRQDSRRAPVGSKEPRGNMEMVEVGQVEEVMTPEKMAEVGIKVLCAGMSVAMSSLTEFAICSADGYNELVKQWENVKWQHNSTGAAM
;
A
#
# COMPACT_ATOMS: atom_id res chain seq x y z
N MET A 1 14.60 24.49 17.15
CA MET A 1 13.32 23.75 17.11
C MET A 1 12.27 24.44 16.23
N ILE A 2 11.96 25.72 16.46
CA ILE A 2 11.03 26.50 15.61
C ILE A 2 11.52 26.67 14.16
N ALA A 3 12.82 26.89 13.93
CA ALA A 3 13.39 26.96 12.59
C ALA A 3 13.36 25.62 11.82
N SER A 4 13.38 24.48 12.53
CA SER A 4 13.30 23.14 11.91
C SER A 4 11.84 22.79 11.55
N LEU A 5 10.88 23.23 12.37
CA LEU A 5 9.45 23.15 12.07
C LEU A 5 9.03 24.09 10.93
N ILE A 6 9.62 25.28 10.83
CA ILE A 6 9.39 26.21 9.71
C ILE A 6 10.02 25.67 8.42
N SER A 7 11.19 25.03 8.50
CA SER A 7 11.82 24.37 7.34
C SER A 7 10.99 23.18 6.84
N GLN A 8 10.54 22.29 7.74
CA GLN A 8 9.65 21.16 7.38
C GLN A 8 8.30 21.63 6.85
N ARG A 9 7.73 22.71 7.41
CA ARG A 9 6.46 23.29 6.93
C ARG A 9 6.63 24.01 5.59
N ASN A 10 7.78 24.64 5.33
CA ASN A 10 8.08 25.27 4.05
C ASN A 10 8.35 24.23 2.95
N LEU A 11 9.04 23.12 3.25
CA LEU A 11 9.18 21.99 2.30
C LEU A 11 7.82 21.36 1.95
N ALA A 12 6.92 21.22 2.93
CA ALA A 12 5.55 20.76 2.70
C ALA A 12 4.65 21.79 1.96
N LEU A 13 5.04 23.07 1.92
CA LEU A 13 4.31 24.13 1.20
C LEU A 13 4.73 24.24 -0.27
N PHE A 14 5.91 23.75 -0.65
CA PHE A 14 6.41 23.78 -2.03
C PHE A 14 6.18 22.48 -2.82
N SER A 15 5.88 21.36 -2.16
CA SER A 15 5.46 20.12 -2.82
C SER A 15 3.93 19.98 -2.70
N GLY A 16 3.23 19.84 -3.82
CA GLY A 16 1.79 19.55 -3.79
C GLY A 16 1.51 18.24 -3.01
N SER A 17 0.26 18.02 -2.59
CA SER A 17 -0.10 16.75 -1.94
C SER A 17 0.34 15.55 -2.79
N HIS A 18 0.68 14.43 -2.14
CA HIS A 18 1.11 13.22 -2.85
C HIS A 18 0.13 12.79 -3.96
N GLN A 19 -1.18 12.90 -3.69
CA GLN A 19 -2.22 12.65 -4.69
C GLN A 19 -2.08 13.57 -5.91
N ALA A 20 -1.84 14.87 -5.70
CA ALA A 20 -1.67 15.82 -6.80
C ALA A 20 -0.44 15.53 -7.66
N THR A 21 0.66 15.06 -7.06
CA THR A 21 1.84 14.60 -7.81
C THR A 21 1.52 13.37 -8.66
N LEU A 22 0.79 12.38 -8.10
CA LEU A 22 0.33 11.20 -8.85
C LEU A 22 -0.65 11.55 -9.98
N ASP A 23 -1.59 12.47 -9.75
CA ASP A 23 -2.56 12.92 -10.76
C ASP A 23 -1.84 13.61 -11.93
N ARG A 24 -0.84 14.44 -11.63
CA ARG A 24 0.00 15.10 -12.65
C ARG A 24 0.84 14.09 -13.42
N LEU A 25 1.46 13.13 -12.73
CA LEU A 25 2.20 12.03 -13.38
C LEU A 25 1.28 11.30 -14.36
N TYR A 26 0.10 10.88 -13.91
CA TYR A 26 -0.87 10.19 -14.76
C TYR A 26 -1.31 11.03 -15.98
N ALA A 27 -1.55 12.33 -15.79
CA ALA A 27 -1.88 13.23 -16.89
C ALA A 27 -0.75 13.33 -17.93
N TRP A 28 0.50 13.43 -17.47
CA TRP A 28 1.66 13.45 -18.36
C TRP A 28 1.89 12.11 -19.06
N GLU A 29 1.67 10.98 -18.39
CA GLU A 29 1.71 9.67 -19.04
C GLU A 29 0.65 9.52 -20.13
N LYS A 30 -0.57 9.99 -19.87
CA LYS A 30 -1.64 10.00 -20.87
C LYS A 30 -1.24 10.86 -22.07
N LYS A 31 -0.59 12.00 -21.84
CA LYS A 31 -0.04 12.84 -22.92
C LYS A 31 1.07 12.12 -23.69
N LEU A 32 2.03 11.51 -22.99
CA LEU A 32 3.12 10.74 -23.58
C LEU A 32 2.58 9.67 -24.53
N TYR A 33 1.56 8.93 -24.08
CA TYR A 33 0.89 7.93 -24.92
C TYR A 33 0.30 8.54 -26.21
N GLN A 34 -0.32 9.72 -26.14
CA GLN A 34 -0.85 10.38 -27.34
C GLN A 34 0.27 10.85 -28.29
N GLU A 35 1.36 11.41 -27.75
CA GLU A 35 2.52 11.86 -28.54
C GLU A 35 3.22 10.69 -29.24
N VAL A 36 3.40 9.56 -28.54
CA VAL A 36 3.97 8.35 -29.14
C VAL A 36 3.03 7.80 -30.23
N LYS A 37 1.72 7.78 -29.97
CA LYS A 37 0.72 7.29 -30.93
C LYS A 37 0.61 8.19 -32.17
N SER A 38 0.72 9.51 -32.02
CA SER A 38 0.72 10.44 -33.15
C SER A 38 2.02 10.31 -33.97
N GLY A 39 3.17 10.29 -33.30
CA GLY A 39 4.48 10.09 -33.94
C GLY A 39 4.57 8.79 -34.72
N GLU A 40 4.00 7.70 -34.19
CA GLU A 40 3.96 6.41 -34.87
C GLU A 40 3.15 6.45 -36.18
N ARG A 41 2.04 7.20 -36.21
CA ARG A 41 1.26 7.40 -37.45
C ARG A 41 2.08 8.14 -38.52
N VAL A 42 2.87 9.14 -38.12
CA VAL A 42 3.77 9.87 -39.03
C VAL A 42 4.87 8.94 -39.54
N ARG A 43 5.46 8.11 -38.66
CA ARG A 43 6.46 7.10 -39.03
C ARG A 43 5.94 6.11 -40.06
N ILE A 44 4.73 5.58 -39.87
CA ILE A 44 4.07 4.70 -40.84
C ILE A 44 3.82 5.40 -42.18
N ALA A 45 3.39 6.67 -42.16
CA ALA A 45 3.20 7.45 -43.39
C ALA A 45 4.52 7.68 -44.15
N TYR A 46 5.60 7.96 -43.41
CA TYR A 46 6.95 8.09 -43.95
C TYR A 46 7.40 6.81 -44.65
N GLU A 47 7.25 5.65 -43.99
CA GLU A 47 7.61 4.35 -44.56
C GLU A 47 6.84 4.04 -45.85
N LYS A 48 5.53 4.35 -45.88
CA LYS A 48 4.69 4.21 -47.08
C LYS A 48 5.20 5.09 -48.22
N LYS A 49 5.59 6.34 -47.95
CA LYS A 49 6.14 7.24 -48.97
C LYS A 49 7.51 6.81 -49.48
N CYS A 50 8.39 6.31 -48.60
CA CYS A 50 9.66 5.72 -49.01
C CYS A 50 9.46 4.50 -49.92
N MET A 51 8.47 3.65 -49.62
CA MET A 51 8.10 2.53 -50.50
C MET A 51 7.54 3.01 -51.85
N GLN A 52 6.71 4.06 -51.84
CA GLN A 52 6.21 4.68 -53.07
C GLN A 52 7.34 5.19 -53.97
N LEU A 53 8.36 5.86 -53.39
CA LEU A 53 9.51 6.37 -54.14
C LEU A 53 10.28 5.22 -54.82
N ARG A 54 10.58 4.16 -54.08
CA ARG A 54 11.26 2.95 -54.63
C ARG A 54 10.49 2.35 -55.81
N ASN A 55 9.16 2.33 -55.74
CA ASN A 55 8.32 1.82 -56.81
C ASN A 55 8.28 2.74 -58.04
N GLN A 56 8.42 4.06 -57.86
CA GLN A 56 8.50 5.02 -58.97
C GLN A 56 9.83 4.92 -59.71
N ASP A 57 10.94 4.73 -58.98
CA ASP A 57 12.27 4.58 -59.55
C ASP A 57 12.35 3.34 -60.50
N MET A 58 11.64 2.26 -60.18
CA MET A 58 11.59 1.05 -61.04
C MET A 58 10.73 1.22 -62.30
N LYS A 59 9.73 2.12 -62.28
CA LYS A 59 8.70 2.23 -63.32
C LYS A 59 8.92 3.38 -64.31
N GLY A 60 9.99 4.17 -64.15
CA GLY A 60 10.29 5.29 -65.03
C GLY A 60 9.22 6.38 -65.03
N VAL A 61 8.69 6.72 -63.85
CA VAL A 61 7.61 7.71 -63.68
C VAL A 61 8.12 9.14 -63.93
N ASP A 62 7.22 10.02 -64.38
CA ASP A 62 7.48 11.45 -64.63
C ASP A 62 8.29 12.14 -63.50
N PRO A 63 9.36 12.90 -63.83
CA PRO A 63 10.21 13.57 -62.84
C PRO A 63 9.46 14.46 -61.84
N SER A 64 8.40 15.15 -62.25
CA SER A 64 7.62 16.02 -61.35
C SER A 64 6.93 15.23 -60.23
N ALA A 65 6.43 14.03 -60.54
CA ALA A 65 5.79 13.16 -59.54
C ALA A 65 6.80 12.57 -58.53
N VAL A 66 8.02 12.29 -58.98
CA VAL A 66 9.13 11.85 -58.12
C VAL A 66 9.53 12.96 -57.15
N ASP A 67 9.67 14.20 -57.63
CA ASP A 67 10.06 15.33 -56.78
C ASP A 67 8.99 15.68 -55.74
N LYS A 68 7.70 15.58 -56.08
CA LYS A 68 6.59 15.68 -55.11
C LYS A 68 6.69 14.62 -54.01
N THR A 69 7.05 13.39 -54.39
CA THR A 69 7.21 12.28 -53.43
C THR A 69 8.42 12.52 -52.50
N ARG A 70 9.55 12.97 -53.06
CA ARG A 70 10.74 13.36 -52.27
C ARG A 70 10.45 14.52 -51.32
N ALA A 71 9.67 15.52 -51.75
CA ALA A 71 9.26 16.62 -50.89
C ALA A 71 8.41 16.13 -49.70
N ALA A 72 7.42 15.26 -49.95
CA ALA A 72 6.61 14.67 -48.88
C ALA A 72 7.44 13.83 -47.89
N ILE A 73 8.47 13.10 -48.37
CA ILE A 73 9.39 12.35 -47.50
C ILE A 73 10.18 13.30 -46.59
N ARG A 74 10.70 14.42 -47.11
CA ARG A 74 11.43 15.42 -46.30
C ARG A 74 10.54 16.07 -45.24
N ASP A 75 9.29 16.37 -45.59
CA ASP A 75 8.30 16.91 -44.66
C ASP A 75 7.99 15.91 -43.53
N LEU A 76 7.65 14.66 -43.88
CA LEU A 76 7.39 13.60 -42.90
C LEU A 76 8.60 13.31 -42.00
N HIS A 77 9.80 13.34 -42.56
CA HIS A 77 11.05 13.22 -41.79
C HIS A 77 11.19 14.34 -40.75
N THR A 78 10.84 15.57 -41.13
CA THR A 78 10.84 16.71 -40.21
C THR A 78 9.78 16.53 -39.12
N GLN A 79 8.58 16.08 -39.49
CA GLN A 79 7.51 15.78 -38.51
C GLN A 79 7.89 14.65 -37.55
N ILE A 80 8.61 13.61 -38.00
CA ILE A 80 9.16 12.57 -37.12
C ILE A 80 10.12 13.18 -36.11
N LYS A 81 11.06 14.02 -36.56
CA LYS A 81 11.97 14.70 -35.64
C LYS A 81 11.22 15.53 -34.60
N VAL A 82 10.24 16.33 -35.01
CA VAL A 82 9.40 17.12 -34.09
C VAL A 82 8.68 16.22 -33.09
N SER A 83 8.14 15.08 -33.54
CA SER A 83 7.46 14.11 -32.67
C SER A 83 8.41 13.51 -31.62
N ILE A 84 9.66 13.20 -32.01
CA ILE A 84 10.68 12.72 -31.06
C ILE A 84 10.97 13.78 -30.00
N HIS A 85 11.18 15.03 -30.40
CA HIS A 85 11.44 16.12 -29.44
C HIS A 85 10.25 16.35 -28.50
N SER A 86 9.01 16.20 -28.99
CA SER A 86 7.80 16.29 -28.16
C SER A 86 7.76 15.17 -27.11
N VAL A 87 8.02 13.92 -27.53
CA VAL A 87 8.12 12.76 -26.64
C VAL A 87 9.21 12.97 -25.58
N GLU A 88 10.40 13.43 -25.98
CA GLU A 88 11.51 13.72 -25.06
C GLU A 88 11.15 14.83 -24.05
N ALA A 89 10.48 15.90 -24.49
CA ALA A 89 10.04 16.97 -23.61
C ALA A 89 9.00 16.50 -22.58
N VAL A 90 8.05 15.64 -22.99
CA VAL A 90 7.05 15.07 -22.08
C VAL A 90 7.70 14.08 -21.10
N SER A 91 8.56 13.19 -21.59
CA SER A 91 9.31 12.24 -20.74
C SER A 91 10.17 12.98 -19.71
N GLY A 92 10.88 14.04 -20.12
CA GLY A 92 11.65 14.87 -19.19
C GLY A 92 10.78 15.47 -18.10
N ARG A 93 9.53 15.85 -18.39
CA ARG A 93 8.60 16.35 -17.36
C ARG A 93 8.15 15.27 -16.39
N ILE A 94 7.97 14.03 -16.85
CA ILE A 94 7.67 12.87 -16.00
C ILE A 94 8.87 12.55 -15.10
N GLU A 95 10.08 12.57 -15.65
CA GLU A 95 11.32 12.35 -14.90
C GLU A 95 11.51 13.42 -13.80
N THR A 96 11.27 14.70 -14.11
CA THR A 96 11.27 15.78 -13.11
C THR A 96 10.27 15.50 -11.99
N LEU A 97 9.02 15.16 -12.31
CA LEU A 97 8.01 14.84 -11.27
C LEU A 97 8.41 13.64 -10.43
N ARG A 98 8.98 12.61 -11.05
CA ARG A 98 9.43 11.39 -10.36
C ARG A 98 10.56 11.72 -9.37
N ASP A 99 11.56 12.48 -9.80
CA ASP A 99 12.80 12.65 -9.06
C ASP A 99 12.73 13.82 -8.07
N GLU A 100 12.05 14.92 -8.41
CA GLU A 100 12.00 16.14 -7.60
C GLU A 100 10.78 16.20 -6.66
N GLU A 101 9.66 15.56 -7.00
CA GLU A 101 8.44 15.58 -6.18
C GLU A 101 8.15 14.22 -5.54
N LEU A 102 8.01 13.16 -6.36
CA LEU A 102 7.58 11.86 -5.88
C LEU A 102 8.63 11.19 -4.98
N HIS A 103 9.90 11.18 -5.39
CA HIS A 103 10.97 10.57 -4.59
C HIS A 103 11.05 11.11 -3.14
N PRO A 104 11.11 12.44 -2.88
CA PRO A 104 11.14 12.94 -1.51
C PRO A 104 9.84 12.64 -0.74
N GLN A 105 8.67 12.70 -1.39
CA GLN A 105 7.40 12.32 -0.74
C GLN A 105 7.40 10.86 -0.26
N LEU A 106 7.94 9.94 -1.06
CA LEU A 106 8.07 8.53 -0.68
C LEU A 106 9.03 8.36 0.50
N LEU A 107 10.15 9.08 0.49
CA LEU A 107 11.11 9.02 1.59
C LEU A 107 10.47 9.53 2.90
N GLU A 108 9.75 10.65 2.85
CA GLU A 108 9.01 11.18 3.98
C GLU A 108 7.93 10.21 4.49
N LEU A 109 7.25 9.51 3.59
CA LEU A 109 6.27 8.49 3.92
C LEU A 109 6.91 7.30 4.65
N VAL A 110 8.01 6.75 4.11
CA VAL A 110 8.76 5.64 4.73
C VAL A 110 9.28 6.05 6.11
N GLN A 111 9.83 7.26 6.25
CA GLN A 111 10.25 7.80 7.54
C GLN A 111 9.06 8.02 8.51
N GLY A 112 7.91 8.45 7.99
CA GLY A 112 6.67 8.59 8.75
C GLY A 112 6.20 7.26 9.32
N LEU A 113 6.22 6.20 8.50
CA LEU A 113 5.89 4.84 8.91
C LEU A 113 6.88 4.33 9.96
N ALA A 114 8.19 4.55 9.77
CA ALA A 114 9.21 4.22 10.78
C ALA A 114 8.90 4.86 12.15
N ARG A 115 8.56 6.16 12.15
CA ARG A 115 8.20 6.88 13.38
C ARG A 115 6.89 6.39 13.99
N MET A 116 5.87 6.14 13.17
CA MET A 116 4.57 5.65 13.61
C MET A 116 4.73 4.34 14.38
N TRP A 117 5.48 3.39 13.84
CA TRP A 117 5.74 2.12 14.51
C TRP A 117 6.56 2.25 15.78
N LYS A 118 7.51 3.19 15.81
CA LYS A 118 8.34 3.47 16.99
C LYS A 118 7.56 4.16 18.13
N LEU A 119 6.68 5.11 17.81
CA LEU A 119 5.90 5.89 18.77
C LEU A 119 4.62 5.18 19.22
N GLY A 120 3.98 4.42 18.33
CA GLY A 120 2.68 3.79 18.57
C GLY A 120 2.67 2.72 19.67
N LEU A 121 3.84 2.19 20.06
CA LEU A 121 3.94 1.14 21.07
C LEU A 121 4.58 1.60 22.39
N LEU A 122 5.77 2.21 22.35
CA LEU A 122 6.56 2.38 23.57
C LEU A 122 5.92 3.32 24.61
N GLN A 123 5.21 4.37 24.17
CA GLN A 123 4.64 5.36 25.09
C GLN A 123 3.27 4.99 25.66
N ASN A 124 2.46 4.20 24.93
CA ASN A 124 1.09 3.89 25.34
C ASN A 124 0.96 2.63 26.20
N TRP A 125 1.81 1.61 26.02
CA TRP A 125 1.70 0.35 26.77
C TRP A 125 2.40 0.42 28.13
N MET A 126 3.62 0.97 28.21
CA MET A 126 4.32 1.15 29.50
C MET A 126 3.55 2.05 30.48
N ALA A 127 2.69 2.94 29.99
CA ALA A 127 1.83 3.78 30.83
C ALA A 127 0.56 3.06 31.33
N ARG A 128 0.23 1.87 30.80
CA ARG A 128 -1.05 1.18 31.02
C ARG A 128 -0.95 -0.13 31.82
N ASP A 129 0.24 -0.56 32.22
CA ASP A 129 0.48 -1.75 33.06
C ASP A 129 -0.18 -1.70 34.47
N ASN A 130 -0.92 -0.64 34.80
CA ASN A 130 -1.54 -0.42 36.11
C ASN A 130 -3.07 -0.25 36.08
N LEU A 131 -3.81 -0.71 35.05
CA LEU A 131 -5.28 -0.57 35.06
C LEU A 131 -5.94 -1.66 35.93
N PRO A 132 -6.58 -1.31 37.07
CA PRO A 132 -7.32 -2.29 37.86
C PRO A 132 -8.62 -2.64 37.13
N CYS A 133 -8.85 -3.92 36.83
CA CYS A 133 -10.17 -4.39 36.40
C CYS A 133 -11.15 -4.21 37.57
N THR A 134 -12.04 -3.23 37.47
CA THR A 134 -13.13 -3.04 38.43
C THR A 134 -14.26 -4.02 38.14
N VAL A 135 -14.96 -4.44 39.19
CA VAL A 135 -16.09 -5.38 39.12
C VAL A 135 -17.20 -4.80 38.25
N ILE A 136 -17.45 -5.40 37.09
CA ILE A 136 -18.52 -5.01 36.16
C ILE A 136 -19.75 -5.88 36.43
N GLU A 137 -20.92 -5.26 36.48
CA GLU A 137 -22.21 -5.91 36.68
C GLU A 137 -22.53 -6.91 35.54
N PRO A 138 -23.06 -8.13 35.82
CA PRO A 138 -23.18 -9.24 34.85
C PRO A 138 -23.93 -8.91 33.56
N HIS A 139 -25.03 -8.17 33.63
CA HIS A 139 -25.80 -7.79 32.43
C HIS A 139 -25.08 -6.73 31.58
N ARG A 140 -24.21 -5.91 32.19
CA ARG A 140 -23.35 -4.96 31.46
C ARG A 140 -22.18 -5.67 30.80
N LEU A 141 -21.69 -6.77 31.38
CA LEU A 141 -20.62 -7.60 30.80
C LEU A 141 -21.01 -8.18 29.43
N ALA A 142 -22.20 -8.77 29.30
CA ALA A 142 -22.61 -9.41 28.04
C ALA A 142 -22.74 -8.43 26.86
N ARG A 143 -23.36 -7.25 27.09
CA ARG A 143 -23.43 -6.19 26.07
C ARG A 143 -22.05 -5.63 25.74
N SER A 144 -21.20 -5.47 26.75
CA SER A 144 -19.83 -4.97 26.55
C SER A 144 -18.97 -6.00 25.80
N ALA A 145 -19.19 -7.29 26.01
CA ALA A 145 -18.51 -8.38 25.32
C ALA A 145 -18.83 -8.39 23.81
N VAL A 146 -20.11 -8.28 23.44
CA VAL A 146 -20.53 -8.20 22.02
C VAL A 146 -19.96 -6.95 21.34
N ASN A 147 -20.00 -5.80 22.03
CA ASN A 147 -19.43 -4.57 21.49
C ASN A 147 -17.92 -4.71 21.28
N LEU A 148 -17.19 -5.24 22.28
CA LEU A 148 -15.75 -5.44 22.18
C LEU A 148 -15.39 -6.44 21.08
N GLU A 149 -16.13 -7.55 20.97
CA GLU A 149 -15.99 -8.52 19.89
C GLU A 149 -16.15 -7.86 18.51
N THR A 150 -17.14 -6.98 18.35
CA THR A 150 -17.38 -6.24 17.10
C THR A 150 -16.24 -5.28 16.79
N GLU A 151 -15.79 -4.51 17.78
CA GLU A 151 -14.65 -3.60 17.62
C GLU A 151 -13.34 -4.33 17.31
N LEU A 152 -13.11 -5.51 17.88
CA LEU A 152 -11.93 -6.33 17.58
C LEU A 152 -11.94 -6.83 16.14
N ARG A 153 -13.09 -7.27 15.63
CA ARG A 153 -13.23 -7.66 14.22
C ARG A 153 -13.06 -6.48 13.27
N ASN A 154 -13.64 -5.33 13.62
CA ASN A 154 -13.44 -4.09 12.87
C ASN A 154 -11.96 -3.70 12.84
N TRP A 155 -11.28 -3.79 13.98
CA TRP A 155 -9.86 -3.49 14.06
C TRP A 155 -9.03 -4.43 13.19
N ARG A 156 -9.27 -5.75 13.26
CA ARG A 156 -8.62 -6.74 12.40
C ARG A 156 -8.82 -6.40 10.91
N ALA A 157 -10.06 -6.13 10.49
CA ALA A 157 -10.37 -5.79 9.10
C ALA A 157 -9.68 -4.48 8.66
N CYS A 158 -9.67 -3.46 9.52
CA CYS A 158 -8.95 -2.20 9.26
C CYS A 158 -7.44 -2.43 9.13
N PHE A 159 -6.86 -3.26 9.99
CA PHE A 159 -5.44 -3.60 9.95
C PHE A 159 -5.07 -4.35 8.67
N GLU A 160 -5.87 -5.35 8.29
CA GLU A 160 -5.71 -6.09 7.04
C GLU A 160 -5.81 -5.19 5.81
N SER A 161 -6.84 -4.33 5.77
CA SER A 161 -7.00 -3.34 4.70
C SER A 161 -5.81 -2.39 4.63
N TRP A 162 -5.27 -1.97 5.76
CA TRP A 162 -4.14 -1.05 5.82
C TRP A 162 -2.84 -1.68 5.30
N ILE A 163 -2.52 -2.92 5.72
CA ILE A 163 -1.38 -3.68 5.20
C ILE A 163 -1.52 -3.93 3.69
N THR A 164 -2.71 -4.36 3.26
CA THR A 164 -2.99 -4.66 1.85
C THR A 164 -2.90 -3.41 0.98
N SER A 165 -3.37 -2.27 1.48
CA SER A 165 -3.29 -1.00 0.76
C SER A 165 -1.85 -0.55 0.56
N GLN A 166 -0.99 -0.69 1.59
CA GLN A 166 0.43 -0.38 1.47
C GLN A 166 1.14 -1.27 0.44
N ARG A 167 0.91 -2.59 0.51
CA ARG A 167 1.47 -3.52 -0.49
C ARG A 167 1.02 -3.16 -1.89
N SER A 168 -0.28 -2.96 -2.09
CA SER A 168 -0.84 -2.64 -3.40
C SER A 168 -0.26 -1.35 -3.98
N TYR A 169 -0.12 -0.32 -3.14
CA TYR A 169 0.48 0.95 -3.52
C TYR A 169 1.94 0.79 -3.96
N VAL A 170 2.78 0.13 -3.15
CA VAL A 170 4.21 -0.06 -3.47
C VAL A 170 4.40 -1.00 -4.66
N HIS A 171 3.57 -2.03 -4.81
CA HIS A 171 3.54 -2.91 -6.00
C HIS A 171 3.23 -2.11 -7.27
N ALA A 172 2.16 -1.31 -7.26
CA ALA A 172 1.76 -0.49 -8.40
C ALA A 172 2.87 0.50 -8.78
N LEU A 173 3.46 1.16 -7.78
CA LEU A 173 4.53 2.13 -7.97
C LEU A 173 5.82 1.49 -8.50
N THR A 174 6.23 0.35 -7.94
CA THR A 174 7.42 -0.39 -8.41
C THR A 174 7.20 -0.90 -9.84
N GLY A 175 6.00 -1.42 -10.13
CA GLY A 175 5.62 -1.86 -11.46
C GLY A 175 5.60 -0.72 -12.49
N TRP A 176 5.16 0.48 -12.08
CA TRP A 176 5.24 1.69 -12.89
C TRP A 176 6.70 2.08 -13.17
N LEU A 177 7.52 2.19 -12.13
CA LEU A 177 8.95 2.54 -12.25
C LEU A 177 9.68 1.59 -13.21
N LEU A 178 9.52 0.27 -13.06
CA LEU A 178 10.19 -0.72 -13.91
C LEU A 178 9.85 -0.58 -15.39
N ARG A 179 8.66 -0.07 -15.74
CA ARG A 179 8.30 0.24 -17.14
C ARG A 179 9.07 1.45 -17.67
N CYS A 180 9.44 2.39 -16.81
CA CYS A 180 10.26 3.54 -17.16
C CYS A 180 11.74 3.17 -17.46
N VAL A 181 12.21 1.99 -17.05
CA VAL A 181 13.62 1.55 -17.22
C VAL A 181 13.80 0.48 -18.31
N ARG A 182 12.73 -0.18 -18.77
CA ARG A 182 12.87 -1.37 -19.61
C ARG A 182 13.46 -1.04 -20.99
N SER A 183 14.75 -1.29 -21.10
CA SER A 183 15.55 -1.29 -22.33
C SER A 183 15.24 -2.54 -23.13
N GLY A 184 14.74 -2.37 -24.35
CA GLY A 184 14.80 -3.42 -25.37
C GLY A 184 16.26 -3.69 -25.79
N PRO A 185 16.55 -4.88 -26.33
CA PRO A 185 17.90 -5.21 -26.81
C PRO A 185 18.31 -4.25 -27.93
N ASP A 186 19.55 -3.78 -27.86
CA ASP A 186 20.29 -2.96 -28.85
C ASP A 186 19.52 -2.48 -30.09
N THR A 187 18.75 -1.40 -29.91
CA THR A 187 18.18 -0.60 -31.00
C THR A 187 19.06 0.58 -31.42
N SER A 188 20.37 0.54 -31.11
CA SER A 188 21.36 1.50 -31.63
C SER A 188 21.41 1.57 -33.17
N LYS A 189 20.63 0.73 -33.86
CA LYS A 189 20.45 0.69 -35.31
C LYS A 189 19.19 1.38 -35.85
N LEU A 190 18.31 1.95 -35.01
CA LEU A 190 17.10 2.65 -35.48
C LEU A 190 17.30 4.18 -35.46
N PRO A 191 17.27 4.88 -36.61
CA PRO A 191 17.65 6.29 -36.74
C PRO A 191 16.73 7.32 -36.05
N PHE A 192 15.77 6.88 -35.21
CA PHE A 192 14.70 7.71 -34.64
C PHE A 192 14.28 7.31 -33.22
N SER A 193 15.14 6.62 -32.45
CA SER A 193 14.81 6.30 -31.05
C SER A 193 14.97 7.56 -30.17
N PRO A 194 14.00 7.87 -29.28
CA PRO A 194 14.19 8.88 -28.25
C PRO A 194 15.41 8.59 -27.38
N ARG A 195 16.04 9.65 -26.85
CA ARG A 195 17.14 9.57 -25.89
C ARG A 195 16.68 8.87 -24.59
N ARG A 196 17.51 7.97 -24.06
CA ARG A 196 17.24 7.22 -22.81
C ARG A 196 17.82 7.94 -21.59
N SER A 197 17.07 8.02 -20.50
CA SER A 197 17.61 8.36 -19.18
C SER A 197 18.51 7.21 -18.70
N SER A 198 19.83 7.40 -18.75
CA SER A 198 20.81 6.42 -18.26
C SER A 198 21.13 6.74 -16.80
N GLY A 199 20.63 5.93 -15.87
CA GLY A 199 20.98 5.99 -14.45
C GLY A 199 20.09 5.08 -13.62
N THR A 200 20.69 4.32 -12.70
CA THR A 200 19.94 3.61 -11.67
C THR A 200 19.40 4.66 -10.70
N HIS A 201 18.18 5.16 -10.95
CA HIS A 201 17.60 6.23 -10.14
C HIS A 201 17.34 5.74 -8.69
N PRO A 202 17.71 6.51 -7.65
CA PRO A 202 17.54 6.13 -6.24
C PRO A 202 16.12 5.67 -5.87
N ILE A 203 15.10 6.27 -6.48
CA ILE A 203 13.70 5.90 -6.26
C ILE A 203 13.40 4.42 -6.57
N PHE A 204 14.11 3.80 -7.52
CA PHE A 204 13.92 2.41 -7.89
C PHE A 204 14.37 1.47 -6.78
N GLY A 205 15.56 1.70 -6.25
CA GLY A 205 16.07 0.89 -5.16
C GLY A 205 15.18 1.02 -3.93
N LEU A 206 14.71 2.24 -3.62
CA LEU A 206 13.81 2.47 -2.48
C LEU A 206 12.53 1.66 -2.63
N CYS A 207 11.85 1.75 -3.78
CA CYS A 207 10.59 1.04 -4.00
C CYS A 207 10.78 -0.48 -4.02
N VAL A 208 11.84 -0.98 -4.67
CA VAL A 208 12.12 -2.43 -4.73
C VAL A 208 12.45 -3.00 -3.35
N GLN A 209 13.27 -2.31 -2.56
CA GLN A 209 13.60 -2.77 -1.20
C GLN A 209 12.39 -2.67 -0.28
N TRP A 210 11.61 -1.58 -0.38
CA TRP A 210 10.39 -1.42 0.40
C TRP A 210 9.38 -2.51 0.07
N LEU A 211 9.21 -2.84 -1.22
CA LEU A 211 8.37 -3.94 -1.66
C LEU A 211 8.79 -5.27 -1.06
N ARG A 212 10.08 -5.62 -1.16
CA ARG A 212 10.63 -6.85 -0.59
C ARG A 212 10.43 -6.94 0.92
N PHE A 213 10.56 -5.81 1.62
CA PHE A 213 10.29 -5.74 3.04
C PHE A 213 8.80 -6.01 3.32
N LEU A 214 7.88 -5.31 2.64
CA LEU A 214 6.44 -5.51 2.82
C LEU A 214 5.98 -6.94 2.49
N ASP A 215 6.57 -7.57 1.47
CA ASP A 215 6.28 -8.96 1.10
C ASP A 215 6.84 -9.97 2.13
N ALA A 216 7.83 -9.58 2.94
CA ALA A 216 8.44 -10.42 3.99
C ALA A 216 7.82 -10.21 5.38
N ILE A 217 7.01 -9.17 5.57
CA ILE A 217 6.29 -8.92 6.82
C ILE A 217 5.38 -10.12 7.15
N HIS A 218 5.31 -10.46 8.44
CA HIS A 218 4.50 -11.56 8.95
C HIS A 218 3.34 -11.04 9.82
N GLU A 219 2.19 -10.76 9.19
CA GLU A 219 1.00 -10.21 9.84
C GLU A 219 0.04 -11.26 10.44
N ALA A 220 0.18 -12.54 10.07
CA ALA A 220 -0.73 -13.60 10.48
C ALA A 220 -0.94 -13.68 12.01
N PRO A 221 0.10 -13.58 12.87
CA PRO A 221 -0.09 -13.64 14.32
C PRO A 221 -0.95 -12.50 14.88
N VAL A 222 -0.93 -11.32 14.25
CA VAL A 222 -1.78 -10.19 14.65
C VAL A 222 -3.24 -10.51 14.36
N TYR A 223 -3.53 -11.08 13.18
CA TYR A 223 -4.87 -11.51 12.81
C TYR A 223 -5.36 -12.61 13.75
N ASP A 224 -4.56 -13.64 13.96
CA ASP A 224 -4.89 -14.79 14.81
C ASP A 224 -5.12 -14.34 16.26
N GLY A 225 -4.31 -13.41 16.77
CA GLY A 225 -4.47 -12.86 18.12
C GLY A 225 -5.75 -12.04 18.29
N LEU A 226 -6.11 -11.22 17.29
CA LEU A 226 -7.37 -10.47 17.29
C LEU A 226 -8.59 -11.39 17.14
N ASP A 227 -8.51 -12.40 16.28
CA ASP A 227 -9.56 -13.41 16.08
C ASP A 227 -9.75 -14.26 17.34
N PHE A 228 -8.66 -14.68 17.98
CA PHE A 228 -8.69 -15.38 19.27
C PHE A 228 -9.39 -14.55 20.34
N PHE A 229 -9.03 -13.26 20.44
CA PHE A 229 -9.65 -12.36 21.40
C PHE A 229 -11.14 -12.15 21.11
N ALA A 230 -11.51 -11.90 19.86
CA ALA A 230 -12.90 -11.75 19.45
C ALA A 230 -13.73 -13.02 19.72
N ALA A 231 -13.18 -14.20 19.41
CA ALA A 231 -13.83 -15.48 19.69
C ALA A 231 -14.01 -15.72 21.20
N GLY A 232 -13.01 -15.35 22.01
CA GLY A 232 -13.12 -15.36 23.47
C GLY A 232 -14.29 -14.52 23.96
N MET A 233 -14.41 -13.27 23.50
CA MET A 233 -15.51 -12.38 23.88
C MET A 233 -16.88 -12.89 23.40
N GLY A 234 -16.96 -13.44 22.18
CA GLY A 234 -18.19 -14.04 21.67
C GLY A 234 -18.65 -15.27 22.44
N SER A 235 -17.70 -16.06 22.95
CA SER A 235 -18.01 -17.23 23.80
C SER A 235 -18.63 -16.83 25.14
N LEU A 236 -18.17 -15.73 25.76
CA LEU A 236 -18.75 -15.18 27.00
C LEU A 236 -20.20 -14.75 26.79
N TYR A 237 -20.49 -14.09 25.66
CA TYR A 237 -21.85 -13.70 25.31
C TYR A 237 -22.76 -14.92 25.09
N ALA A 238 -22.30 -15.92 24.33
CA ALA A 238 -23.06 -17.14 24.08
C ALA A 238 -23.35 -17.91 25.38
N GLN A 239 -22.42 -17.92 26.33
CA GLN A 239 -22.59 -18.53 27.64
C GLN A 239 -23.61 -17.78 28.50
N GLN A 240 -23.60 -16.44 28.50
CA GLN A 240 -24.63 -15.65 29.18
C GLN A 240 -26.03 -15.88 28.59
N LEU A 241 -26.16 -15.90 27.26
CA LEU A 241 -27.46 -16.10 26.60
C LEU A 241 -28.09 -17.45 26.96
N ARG A 242 -27.28 -18.52 27.00
CA ARG A 242 -27.72 -19.85 27.46
C ARG A 242 -28.20 -19.82 28.91
N GLN A 243 -27.56 -19.02 29.75
CA GLN A 243 -27.93 -18.91 31.15
C GLN A 243 -29.21 -18.10 31.38
N ASP A 244 -29.40 -16.99 30.67
CA ASP A 244 -30.62 -16.18 30.75
C ASP A 244 -31.84 -16.97 30.23
N SER A 245 -31.67 -17.77 29.16
CA SER A 245 -32.70 -18.67 28.66
C SER A 245 -33.08 -19.79 29.64
N ARG A 246 -32.17 -20.20 30.54
CA ARG A 246 -32.43 -21.20 31.59
C ARG A 246 -33.11 -20.59 32.82
N ARG A 247 -32.96 -19.27 33.04
CA ARG A 247 -33.58 -18.54 34.16
C ARG A 247 -34.99 -18.02 33.84
N ALA A 248 -35.38 -17.94 32.57
CA ALA A 248 -36.76 -17.67 32.19
C ALA A 248 -37.64 -18.89 32.56
N PRO A 249 -38.66 -18.75 33.43
CA PRO A 249 -39.53 -19.87 33.75
C PRO A 249 -40.30 -20.26 32.49
N VAL A 250 -40.25 -21.55 32.13
CA VAL A 250 -41.19 -22.15 31.18
C VAL A 250 -42.58 -22.05 31.81
N GLY A 251 -43.25 -20.94 31.54
CA GLY A 251 -44.68 -20.80 31.79
C GLY A 251 -45.43 -21.80 30.90
N SER A 252 -46.34 -22.53 31.54
CA SER A 252 -47.38 -23.40 30.97
C SER A 252 -46.96 -24.84 30.64
N LYS A 253 -47.09 -25.72 31.65
CA LYS A 253 -47.56 -27.09 31.42
C LYS A 253 -48.68 -27.44 32.40
N GLU A 254 -49.87 -27.64 31.84
CA GLU A 254 -50.98 -28.37 32.46
C GLU A 254 -50.54 -29.79 32.88
N PRO A 255 -51.12 -30.38 33.93
CA PRO A 255 -50.70 -31.68 34.40
C PRO A 255 -51.42 -32.79 33.62
N ARG A 256 -50.68 -33.65 32.91
CA ARG A 256 -51.21 -34.95 32.51
C ARG A 256 -50.12 -36.02 32.37
N GLY A 257 -50.22 -37.04 33.23
CA GLY A 257 -49.88 -38.42 32.91
C GLY A 257 -48.43 -38.86 33.17
N ASN A 258 -48.27 -39.65 34.23
CA ASN A 258 -47.06 -40.39 34.62
C ASN A 258 -46.35 -41.09 33.45
N MET A 259 -45.06 -40.80 33.28
CA MET A 259 -44.08 -41.78 32.78
C MET A 259 -42.70 -41.42 33.33
N GLU A 260 -42.11 -42.35 34.06
CA GLU A 260 -40.81 -42.25 34.73
C GLU A 260 -39.70 -42.20 33.67
N MET A 261 -39.00 -41.06 33.57
CA MET A 261 -37.75 -40.95 32.84
C MET A 261 -36.62 -40.90 33.86
N VAL A 262 -35.66 -41.82 33.72
CA VAL A 262 -34.39 -41.80 34.44
C VAL A 262 -33.62 -40.56 33.97
N GLU A 263 -33.58 -39.52 34.81
CA GLU A 263 -32.65 -38.41 34.65
C GLU A 263 -31.23 -38.93 34.83
N VAL A 264 -30.50 -39.10 33.73
CA VAL A 264 -29.04 -39.02 33.77
C VAL A 264 -28.71 -37.58 34.11
N GLY A 265 -28.53 -37.32 35.40
CA GLY A 265 -28.10 -36.04 35.93
C GLY A 265 -26.72 -35.68 35.39
N GLN A 266 -26.65 -35.00 34.25
CA GLN A 266 -25.57 -34.04 34.04
C GLN A 266 -25.84 -32.88 34.98
N VAL A 267 -25.11 -32.87 36.10
CA VAL A 267 -24.95 -31.69 36.95
C VAL A 267 -24.13 -30.68 36.13
N GLU A 268 -24.76 -30.04 35.14
CA GLU A 268 -24.23 -28.81 34.56
C GLU A 268 -24.46 -27.73 35.62
N GLU A 269 -23.44 -27.52 36.44
CA GLU A 269 -23.42 -26.50 37.49
C GLU A 269 -23.82 -25.14 36.88
N VAL A 270 -24.96 -24.58 37.30
CA VAL A 270 -25.39 -23.26 36.86
C VAL A 270 -24.34 -22.25 37.36
N MET A 271 -23.50 -21.76 36.44
CA MET A 271 -22.40 -20.84 36.75
C MET A 271 -22.92 -19.61 37.49
N THR A 272 -22.45 -19.31 38.70
CA THR A 272 -22.92 -18.11 39.40
C THR A 272 -22.50 -16.84 38.65
N PRO A 273 -23.23 -15.71 38.78
CA PRO A 273 -22.84 -14.46 38.13
C PRO A 273 -21.42 -14.01 38.50
N GLU A 274 -20.95 -14.33 39.71
CA GLU A 274 -19.57 -14.07 40.16
C GLU A 274 -18.56 -14.96 39.41
N LYS A 275 -18.84 -16.25 39.25
CA LYS A 275 -18.00 -17.17 38.45
C LYS A 275 -17.96 -16.74 36.98
N MET A 276 -19.09 -16.26 36.43
CA MET A 276 -19.15 -15.70 35.06
C MET A 276 -18.31 -14.44 34.91
N ALA A 277 -18.33 -13.53 35.89
CA ALA A 277 -17.50 -12.34 35.89
C ALA A 277 -16.00 -12.70 35.98
N GLU A 278 -15.63 -13.68 36.80
CA GLU A 278 -14.25 -14.17 36.91
C GLU A 278 -13.74 -14.77 35.59
N VAL A 279 -14.54 -15.62 34.94
CA VAL A 279 -14.23 -16.17 33.62
C VAL A 279 -14.12 -15.04 32.58
N GLY A 280 -15.02 -14.05 32.63
CA GLY A 280 -14.97 -12.87 31.77
C GLY A 280 -13.67 -12.08 31.88
N ILE A 281 -13.20 -11.84 33.11
CA ILE A 281 -11.91 -11.16 33.35
C ILE A 281 -10.75 -12.00 32.79
N LYS A 282 -10.74 -13.32 33.04
CA LYS A 282 -9.67 -14.20 32.52
C LYS A 282 -9.62 -14.20 30.99
N VAL A 283 -10.77 -14.29 30.33
CA VAL A 283 -10.88 -14.25 28.86
C VAL A 283 -10.42 -12.89 28.33
N LEU A 284 -10.84 -11.79 28.97
CA LEU A 284 -10.40 -10.44 28.61
C LEU A 284 -8.88 -10.29 28.71
N CYS A 285 -8.30 -10.66 29.85
CA CYS A 285 -6.86 -10.55 30.08
C CYS A 285 -6.05 -11.44 29.13
N ALA A 286 -6.49 -12.69 28.92
CA ALA A 286 -5.81 -13.61 28.01
C ALA A 286 -5.88 -13.12 26.56
N GLY A 287 -7.07 -12.73 26.08
CA GLY A 287 -7.26 -12.22 24.73
C GLY A 287 -6.49 -10.92 24.48
N MET A 288 -6.54 -9.99 25.44
CA MET A 288 -5.76 -8.75 25.37
C MET A 288 -4.26 -9.05 25.35
N SER A 289 -3.76 -9.95 26.20
CA SER A 289 -2.34 -10.31 26.23
C SER A 289 -1.89 -10.86 24.87
N VAL A 290 -2.62 -11.80 24.29
CA VAL A 290 -2.26 -12.43 22.99
C VAL A 290 -2.29 -11.41 21.86
N ALA A 291 -3.39 -10.64 21.73
CA ALA A 291 -3.53 -9.64 20.68
C ALA A 291 -2.44 -8.56 20.80
N MET A 292 -2.16 -8.12 22.03
CA MET A 292 -1.20 -7.04 22.25
C MET A 292 0.25 -7.47 22.09
N SER A 293 0.62 -8.67 22.56
CA SER A 293 1.96 -9.21 22.34
C SER A 293 2.24 -9.38 20.84
N SER A 294 1.29 -9.93 20.08
CA SER A 294 1.41 -10.14 18.64
C SER A 294 1.57 -8.81 17.88
N LEU A 295 0.74 -7.81 18.21
CA LEU A 295 0.87 -6.47 17.63
C LEU A 295 2.19 -5.79 18.01
N THR A 296 2.64 -5.98 19.25
CA THR A 296 3.89 -5.40 19.73
C THR A 296 5.09 -5.96 18.96
N GLU A 297 5.16 -7.28 18.81
CA GLU A 297 6.20 -7.93 18.02
C GLU A 297 6.18 -7.46 16.56
N PHE A 298 4.99 -7.46 15.94
CA PHE A 298 4.81 -6.99 14.58
C PHE A 298 5.34 -5.56 14.37
N ALA A 299 5.03 -4.67 15.30
CA ALA A 299 5.39 -3.27 15.18
C ALA A 299 6.86 -3.00 15.55
N ILE A 300 7.49 -3.82 16.39
CA ILE A 300 8.96 -3.82 16.57
C ILE A 300 9.64 -4.22 15.26
N CYS A 301 9.28 -5.37 14.70
CA CYS A 301 9.83 -5.83 13.41
C CYS A 301 9.60 -4.81 12.30
N SER A 302 8.42 -4.19 12.27
CA SER A 302 8.10 -3.14 11.31
C SER A 302 8.98 -1.91 11.51
N ALA A 303 9.09 -1.40 12.74
CA ALA A 303 9.93 -0.24 13.05
C ALA A 303 11.38 -0.49 12.62
N ASP A 304 11.93 -1.66 12.90
CA ASP A 304 13.30 -2.02 12.54
C ASP A 304 13.48 -2.11 11.02
N GLY A 305 12.56 -2.77 10.31
CA GLY A 305 12.60 -2.86 8.86
C GLY A 305 12.49 -1.51 8.16
N TYR A 306 11.57 -0.64 8.60
CA TYR A 306 11.47 0.71 8.07
C TYR A 306 12.70 1.57 8.42
N ASN A 307 13.28 1.43 9.62
CA ASN A 307 14.51 2.15 9.99
C ASN A 307 15.70 1.71 9.14
N GLU A 308 15.81 0.42 8.84
CA GLU A 308 16.87 -0.10 7.98
C GLU A 308 16.73 0.43 6.55
N LEU A 309 15.50 0.44 6.00
CA LEU A 309 15.22 1.09 4.72
C LEU A 309 15.67 2.56 4.74
N VAL A 310 15.28 3.34 5.75
CA VAL A 310 15.67 4.77 5.84
C VAL A 310 17.19 4.93 5.88
N LYS A 311 17.90 4.15 6.71
CA LYS A 311 19.37 4.23 6.84
C LYS A 311 20.07 3.93 5.52
N GLN A 312 19.63 2.92 4.77
CA GLN A 312 20.22 2.58 3.48
C GLN A 312 20.15 3.77 2.51
N TRP A 313 19.04 4.51 2.51
CA TRP A 313 18.83 5.63 1.59
C TRP A 313 19.44 6.95 2.08
N GLU A 314 19.63 7.13 3.38
CA GLU A 314 20.47 8.21 3.91
C GLU A 314 21.94 8.02 3.52
N ASN A 315 22.46 6.79 3.61
CA ASN A 315 23.84 6.47 3.23
C ASN A 315 24.11 6.64 1.73
N VAL A 316 23.14 6.31 0.86
CA VAL A 316 23.24 6.55 -0.59
C VAL A 316 23.31 8.05 -0.92
N LYS A 317 22.58 8.91 -0.19
CA LYS A 317 22.69 10.39 -0.34
C LYS A 317 24.10 10.92 -0.04
N TRP A 318 24.77 10.38 0.99
CA TRP A 318 26.12 10.80 1.35
C TRP A 318 27.17 10.39 0.31
N GLN A 319 27.02 9.22 -0.31
CA GLN A 319 27.96 8.77 -1.34
C GLN A 319 27.90 9.63 -2.61
N HIS A 320 26.71 10.07 -3.04
CA HIS A 320 26.55 10.98 -4.19
C HIS A 320 27.10 12.40 -3.93
N ASN A 321 26.88 12.95 -2.73
CA ASN A 321 27.42 14.27 -2.37
C ASN A 321 28.95 14.27 -2.24
N SER A 322 29.55 13.13 -1.90
CA SER A 322 31.01 12.97 -1.80
C SER A 322 31.69 12.84 -3.17
N THR A 323 30.99 12.31 -4.18
CA THR A 323 31.51 12.21 -5.55
C THR A 323 31.34 13.50 -6.35
N GLY A 324 30.33 14.32 -6.04
CA GLY A 324 30.14 15.64 -6.66
C GLY A 324 31.08 16.74 -6.14
N ALA A 325 31.78 16.51 -5.02
CA ALA A 325 32.78 17.43 -4.47
C ALA A 325 34.23 17.13 -4.93
N ALA A 326 34.42 16.07 -5.72
CA ALA A 326 35.72 15.61 -6.21
C ALA A 326 35.92 15.81 -7.72
N MET A 327 35.13 16.70 -8.35
CA MET A 327 35.33 17.20 -9.71
C MET A 327 35.42 18.71 -9.72
#